data_AF-A0A9X4PC59-F1
#
_entry.id   AF-A0A9X4PC59-F1
#
_cell.length_a   1.000
_cell.length_b   1.000
_cell.length_c   1.000
_cell.angle_alpha   90.00
_cell.angle_beta   90.00
_cell.angle_gamma   90.00
#
_symmetry.space_group_name_H-M   'P 1'
#
loop_
_entity.id
_entity.type
_entity.pdbx_description
1 polymer ?
#
loop_
_entity_poly.entity_id
_entity_poly.type
_entity_poly.pdbx_seq_one_letter_code
_entity_poly.pdbx_strand_id
1 'polypeptide(L)'
;MEMTATQRLILANQYKLMALLDSDNAQKYQRLEIIVRGGFGLELKELDKEFSDLSEQDCRLVLDTLEMYNALQVSYNHLKDKSAISEHRLTFPGYCAVREKKYLNYLRFITGVEGKYREFMHCAHGCDSQVPMNDKYRKMLEELRRCPHEYHLSAAEIQKILDA
;
A
#
# COMPACT_ATOMS: atom_id res chain seq x y z
N MET A 1 -7.03 -1.65 21.30
CA MET A 1 -8.05 -2.72 21.26
C MET A 1 -9.00 -2.67 22.46
N GLU A 2 -10.22 -2.16 22.27
CA GLU A 2 -11.32 -2.38 23.23
C GLU A 2 -12.09 -3.65 22.87
N MET A 3 -12.37 -4.52 23.84
CA MET A 3 -13.06 -5.80 23.61
C MET A 3 -14.09 -6.08 24.71
N THR A 4 -15.23 -6.61 24.29
CA THR A 4 -16.24 -7.16 25.20
C THR A 4 -15.72 -8.42 25.91
N ALA A 5 -16.34 -8.77 27.05
CA ALA A 5 -16.03 -10.01 27.76
C ALA A 5 -16.21 -11.26 26.86
N THR A 6 -17.25 -11.24 26.00
CA THR A 6 -17.51 -12.31 25.03
C THR A 6 -16.38 -12.44 24.00
N GLN A 7 -15.91 -11.33 23.42
CA GLN A 7 -14.78 -11.34 22.47
C GLN A 7 -13.50 -11.86 23.13
N ARG A 8 -13.22 -11.48 24.38
CA ARG A 8 -12.06 -12.00 25.12
C ARG A 8 -12.16 -13.51 25.37
N LEU A 9 -13.35 -14.02 25.67
CA LEU A 9 -13.57 -15.47 25.81
C LEU A 9 -13.35 -16.21 24.49
N ILE A 10 -13.82 -15.66 23.36
CA ILE A 10 -13.57 -16.23 22.03
C ILE A 10 -12.07 -16.30 21.74
N LEU A 11 -11.33 -15.20 21.92
CA LEU A 11 -9.89 -15.16 21.70
C LEU A 11 -9.13 -16.14 22.62
N ALA A 12 -9.50 -16.19 23.90
CA ALA A 12 -8.88 -17.13 24.85
C ALA A 12 -9.06 -18.58 24.39
N ASN A 13 -10.26 -18.94 23.91
CA ASN A 13 -10.53 -20.27 23.38
C ASN A 13 -9.76 -20.53 22.07
N GLN A 14 -9.64 -19.53 21.18
CA GLN A 14 -8.84 -19.64 19.96
C GLN A 14 -7.37 -19.91 20.27
N TYR A 15 -6.75 -19.15 21.18
CA TYR A 15 -5.36 -19.38 21.58
C TYR A 15 -5.15 -20.76 22.21
N LYS A 16 -6.11 -21.22 23.03
CA LYS A 16 -6.08 -22.59 23.58
C LYS A 16 -6.11 -23.65 22.47
N LEU A 17 -6.96 -23.48 21.46
CA LEU A 17 -7.02 -24.39 20.30
C LEU A 17 -5.72 -24.33 19.48
N MET A 18 -5.17 -23.15 19.22
CA MET A 18 -3.91 -22.99 18.49
C MET A 18 -2.74 -23.67 19.21
N ALA A 19 -2.68 -23.60 20.54
CA ALA A 19 -1.66 -24.32 21.33
C ALA A 19 -1.75 -25.85 21.22
N LEU A 20 -2.94 -26.38 20.93
CA LEU A 20 -3.15 -27.82 20.70
C LEU A 20 -2.84 -28.22 19.26
N LEU A 21 -3.06 -27.32 18.30
CA LEU A 21 -2.83 -27.57 16.86
C LEU A 21 -1.37 -27.36 16.45
N ASP A 22 -0.67 -26.46 17.14
CA ASP A 22 0.72 -26.09 16.88
C ASP A 22 1.48 -26.06 18.21
N SER A 23 1.98 -27.23 18.59
CA SER A 23 2.69 -27.44 19.86
C SER A 23 3.99 -26.64 19.93
N ASP A 24 4.64 -26.41 18.79
CA ASP A 24 5.93 -25.71 18.72
C ASP A 24 5.77 -24.24 19.12
N ASN A 25 4.60 -23.64 18.86
CA ASN A 25 4.25 -22.29 19.27
C ASN A 25 3.32 -22.23 20.50
N ALA A 26 3.09 -23.34 21.21
CA ALA A 26 2.13 -23.41 22.32
C ALA A 26 2.38 -22.35 23.41
N GLN A 27 3.64 -22.08 23.76
CA GLN A 27 3.99 -21.07 24.77
C GLN A 27 3.57 -19.66 24.35
N LYS A 28 3.70 -19.33 23.06
CA LYS A 28 3.26 -18.03 22.50
C LYS A 28 1.75 -17.89 22.66
N TYR A 29 0.98 -18.92 22.30
CA TYR A 29 -0.48 -18.88 22.40
C TYR A 29 -0.97 -18.86 23.84
N GLN A 30 -0.36 -19.63 24.74
CA GLN A 30 -0.67 -19.58 26.18
C GLN A 30 -0.44 -18.18 26.77
N ARG A 31 0.65 -17.51 26.39
CA ARG A 31 0.89 -16.11 26.79
C ARG A 31 -0.24 -15.19 26.31
N LEU A 32 -0.68 -15.33 25.05
CA LEU A 32 -1.77 -14.54 24.50
C LEU A 32 -3.11 -14.83 25.18
N GLU A 33 -3.40 -16.09 25.52
CA GLU A 33 -4.59 -16.48 26.32
C GLU A 33 -4.60 -15.77 27.68
N ILE A 34 -3.47 -15.78 28.40
CA ILE A 34 -3.35 -15.12 29.70
C ILE A 34 -3.59 -13.61 29.57
N ILE A 35 -3.02 -12.96 28.54
CA ILE A 35 -3.20 -11.53 28.28
C ILE A 35 -4.68 -11.18 28.09
N VAL A 36 -5.40 -11.92 27.22
CA VAL A 36 -6.81 -11.62 26.94
C VAL A 36 -7.72 -11.96 28.12
N ARG A 37 -7.47 -13.04 28.87
CA ARG A 37 -8.24 -13.37 30.08
C ARG A 37 -8.01 -12.34 31.19
N GLY A 38 -6.75 -11.98 31.43
CA GLY A 38 -6.35 -11.01 32.44
C GLY A 38 -6.75 -9.57 32.10
N GLY A 39 -6.97 -9.26 30.81
CA GLY A 39 -7.27 -7.90 30.38
C GLY A 39 -6.11 -6.93 30.58
N PHE A 40 -4.87 -7.39 30.39
CA PHE A 40 -3.69 -6.58 30.64
C PHE A 40 -3.55 -5.48 29.58
N GLY A 41 -3.94 -4.25 29.95
CA GLY A 41 -4.10 -3.14 29.00
C GLY A 41 -2.82 -2.77 28.25
N LEU A 42 -1.64 -2.92 28.87
CA LEU A 42 -0.36 -2.63 28.23
C LEU A 42 -0.11 -3.61 27.08
N GLU A 43 -0.22 -4.90 27.33
CA GLU A 43 0.00 -5.95 26.35
C GLU A 43 -1.07 -5.93 25.26
N LEU A 44 -2.33 -5.67 25.62
CA LEU A 44 -3.40 -5.49 24.63
C LEU A 44 -3.14 -4.32 23.69
N LYS A 45 -2.53 -3.24 24.18
CA LYS A 45 -2.12 -2.10 23.34
C LYS A 45 -0.94 -2.46 22.43
N GLU A 46 -0.01 -3.30 22.87
CA GLU A 46 1.06 -3.78 22.00
C GLU A 46 0.52 -4.69 20.89
N LEU A 47 -0.44 -5.58 21.19
CA LEU A 47 -1.09 -6.42 20.18
C LEU A 47 -1.84 -5.59 19.13
N ASP A 48 -2.42 -4.46 19.53
CA ASP A 48 -3.12 -3.54 18.64
C ASP A 48 -2.19 -2.99 17.53
N LYS A 49 -0.89 -2.87 17.80
CA LYS A 49 0.11 -2.33 16.84
C LYS A 49 0.42 -3.29 15.68
N GLU A 50 0.08 -4.57 15.83
CA GLU A 50 0.22 -5.54 14.73
C GLU A 50 -0.80 -5.30 13.62
N PHE A 51 -1.90 -4.61 13.94
CA PHE A 51 -2.90 -4.23 12.95
C PHE A 51 -2.52 -2.89 12.32
N SER A 52 -2.67 -2.83 10.99
CA SER A 52 -2.55 -1.58 10.25
C SER A 52 -3.86 -1.30 9.53
N ASP A 53 -4.44 -0.13 9.79
CA ASP A 53 -5.62 0.32 9.08
C ASP A 53 -5.23 1.21 7.91
N LEU A 54 -5.77 0.87 6.74
CA LEU A 54 -5.71 1.71 5.55
C LEU A 54 -7.14 2.00 5.11
N SER A 55 -7.51 3.27 5.03
CA SER A 55 -8.86 3.66 4.62
C SER A 55 -9.12 3.29 3.16
N GLU A 56 -10.38 3.10 2.79
CA GLU A 56 -10.74 2.87 1.39
C GLU A 56 -10.23 3.99 0.47
N GLN A 57 -10.27 5.23 0.94
CA GLN A 57 -9.76 6.39 0.21
C GLN A 57 -8.25 6.28 -0.05
N ASP A 58 -7.48 5.86 0.95
CA ASP A 58 -6.04 5.63 0.80
C ASP A 58 -5.75 4.44 -0.14
N CYS A 59 -6.57 3.38 -0.09
CA CYS A 59 -6.48 2.25 -1.03
C CYS A 59 -6.74 2.71 -2.47
N ARG A 60 -7.80 3.50 -2.69
CA ARG A 60 -8.14 4.08 -4.00
C ARG A 60 -7.03 4.98 -4.51
N LEU A 61 -6.43 5.80 -3.65
CA LEU A 61 -5.30 6.65 -4.04
C LEU A 61 -4.11 5.86 -4.59
N VAL A 62 -3.76 4.73 -3.97
CA VAL A 62 -2.68 3.87 -4.49
C VAL A 62 -3.05 3.29 -5.85
N LEU A 63 -4.29 2.81 -6.02
CA LEU A 63 -4.78 2.29 -7.29
C LEU A 63 -4.80 3.36 -8.38
N ASP A 64 -5.35 4.54 -8.08
CA ASP A 64 -5.37 5.70 -8.99
C ASP A 64 -3.94 6.09 -9.39
N THR A 65 -2.98 6.04 -8.46
CA THR A 65 -1.56 6.32 -8.74
C THR A 65 -0.99 5.31 -9.72
N LEU A 66 -1.24 4.02 -9.52
CA LEU A 66 -0.79 2.97 -10.44
C LEU A 66 -1.43 3.14 -11.83
N GLU A 67 -2.72 3.41 -11.87
CA GLU A 67 -3.46 3.64 -13.12
C GLU A 67 -2.95 4.87 -13.87
N MET A 68 -2.66 5.95 -13.16
CA MET A 68 -2.04 7.15 -13.74
C MET A 68 -0.68 6.82 -14.37
N TYR A 69 0.19 6.07 -13.69
CA TYR A 69 1.49 5.69 -14.26
C TYR A 69 1.33 4.77 -15.49
N ASN A 70 0.37 3.87 -15.47
CA ASN A 70 0.01 3.06 -16.65
C ASN A 70 -0.43 3.96 -17.81
N ALA A 71 -1.36 4.89 -17.58
CA ALA A 71 -1.84 5.84 -18.57
C ALA A 71 -0.71 6.72 -19.13
N LEU A 72 0.21 7.20 -18.29
CA LEU A 72 1.37 7.96 -18.73
C LEU A 72 2.27 7.14 -19.66
N GLN A 73 2.57 5.88 -19.30
CA GLN A 73 3.43 5.02 -20.12
C GLN A 73 2.75 4.62 -21.45
N VAL A 74 1.47 4.25 -21.41
CA VAL A 74 0.68 3.94 -22.61
C VAL A 74 0.62 5.16 -23.52
N SER A 75 0.34 6.35 -22.98
CA SER A 75 0.27 7.59 -23.76
C SER A 75 1.61 7.95 -24.38
N TYR A 76 2.70 7.88 -23.59
CA TYR A 76 4.05 8.10 -24.07
C TYR A 76 4.43 7.14 -25.22
N ASN A 77 4.04 5.87 -25.12
CA ASN A 77 4.33 4.88 -26.15
C ASN A 77 3.70 5.19 -27.51
N HIS A 78 2.54 5.87 -27.51
CA HIS A 78 1.83 6.29 -28.72
C HIS A 78 2.30 7.65 -29.28
N LEU A 79 3.19 8.38 -28.59
CA LEU A 79 3.74 9.62 -29.12
C LEU A 79 4.64 9.38 -30.34
N LYS A 80 4.47 10.21 -31.37
CA LYS A 80 5.35 10.23 -32.54
C LYS A 80 6.72 10.83 -32.23
N ASP A 81 6.74 11.88 -31.41
CA ASP A 81 7.97 12.50 -30.90
C ASP A 81 8.01 12.37 -29.38
N LYS A 82 9.09 11.77 -28.89
CA LYS A 82 9.33 11.45 -27.48
C LYS A 82 10.49 12.24 -26.88
N SER A 83 11.16 13.07 -27.69
CA SER A 83 12.42 13.74 -27.36
C SER A 83 12.32 14.65 -26.13
N ALA A 84 11.13 15.17 -25.86
CA ALA A 84 10.89 16.11 -24.77
C ALA A 84 10.67 15.44 -23.39
N ILE A 85 10.56 14.10 -23.32
CA ILE A 85 10.27 13.38 -22.06
C ILE A 85 11.28 12.25 -21.87
N SER A 86 12.00 12.29 -20.75
CA SER A 86 12.87 11.20 -20.34
C SER A 86 12.05 10.02 -19.80
N GLU A 87 12.27 8.82 -20.36
CA GLU A 87 11.57 7.59 -20.00
C GLU A 87 11.74 7.21 -18.52
N HIS A 88 12.87 7.56 -17.91
CA HIS A 88 13.10 7.36 -16.48
C HIS A 88 12.04 8.07 -15.62
N ARG A 89 11.51 9.22 -16.06
CA ARG A 89 10.48 9.96 -15.31
C ARG A 89 9.12 9.24 -15.31
N LEU A 90 8.91 8.32 -16.25
CA LEU A 90 7.69 7.51 -16.36
C LEU A 90 7.76 6.24 -15.53
N THR A 91 8.92 5.91 -14.96
CA THR A 91 9.06 4.77 -14.06
C THR A 91 8.44 5.12 -12.70
N PHE A 92 7.48 4.32 -12.26
CA PHE A 92 6.86 4.49 -10.94
C PHE A 92 7.89 4.26 -9.82
N PRO A 93 8.21 5.26 -8.99
CA PRO A 93 9.23 5.12 -7.94
C PRO A 93 8.79 4.24 -6.75
N GLY A 94 7.49 4.16 -6.48
CA GLY A 94 6.94 3.50 -5.29
C GLY A 94 6.71 4.45 -4.11
N TYR A 95 6.71 3.92 -2.89
CA TYR A 95 6.42 4.67 -1.66
C TYR A 95 7.54 4.51 -0.64
N CYS A 96 7.75 5.51 0.21
CA CYS A 96 8.82 5.46 1.20
C CYS A 96 8.55 4.37 2.24
N ALA A 97 9.45 3.39 2.38
CA ALA A 97 9.28 2.27 3.31
C ALA A 97 9.19 2.72 4.79
N VAL A 98 9.74 3.89 5.11
CA VAL A 98 9.76 4.43 6.48
C VAL A 98 8.55 5.33 6.77
N ARG A 99 8.28 6.31 5.89
CA ARG A 99 7.27 7.35 6.14
C ARG A 99 5.90 7.03 5.54
N GLU A 100 5.85 6.12 4.57
CA GLU A 100 4.66 5.79 3.78
C GLU A 100 4.40 4.27 3.78
N LYS A 101 4.84 3.58 4.84
CA LYS A 101 4.78 2.12 4.98
C LYS A 101 3.40 1.54 4.65
N LYS A 102 2.32 2.22 5.04
CA LYS A 102 0.94 1.78 4.78
C LYS A 102 0.63 1.69 3.28
N TYR A 103 1.08 2.66 2.48
CA TYR A 103 0.89 2.67 1.03
C TYR A 103 1.77 1.62 0.36
N LEU A 104 3.03 1.49 0.81
CA LEU A 104 3.95 0.46 0.30
C LEU A 104 3.44 -0.96 0.58
N ASN A 105 2.88 -1.21 1.76
CA ASN A 105 2.29 -2.51 2.11
C ASN A 105 1.12 -2.85 1.19
N TYR A 106 0.23 -1.89 0.93
CA TYR A 106 -0.89 -2.10 0.01
C TYR A 106 -0.44 -2.30 -1.44
N LEU A 107 0.55 -1.54 -1.90
CA LEU A 107 1.19 -1.74 -3.20
C LEU A 107 1.72 -3.16 -3.36
N ARG A 108 2.42 -3.68 -2.34
CA ARG A 108 2.93 -5.06 -2.33
C ARG A 108 1.82 -6.10 -2.34
N PHE A 109 0.71 -5.84 -1.66
CA PHE A 109 -0.48 -6.69 -1.74
C PHE A 109 -1.04 -6.72 -3.17
N ILE A 110 -1.27 -5.56 -3.80
CA ILE A 110 -1.82 -5.48 -5.16
C ILE A 110 -0.92 -6.14 -6.22
N THR A 111 0.39 -5.98 -6.09
CA THR A 111 1.34 -6.43 -7.12
C THR A 111 1.84 -7.84 -6.86
N GLY A 112 2.08 -8.18 -5.59
CA GLY A 112 2.56 -9.48 -5.15
C GLY A 112 1.45 -10.52 -5.03
N VAL A 113 0.39 -10.23 -4.27
CA VAL A 113 -0.69 -11.17 -3.96
C VAL A 113 -1.75 -11.19 -5.06
N GLU A 114 -2.30 -10.02 -5.42
CA GLU A 114 -3.33 -9.90 -6.46
C GLU A 114 -2.77 -10.01 -7.89
N GLY A 115 -1.46 -9.82 -8.05
CA GLY A 115 -0.78 -9.98 -9.33
C GLY A 115 -1.05 -8.89 -10.37
N LYS A 116 -1.67 -7.77 -9.97
CA LYS A 116 -2.02 -6.66 -10.86
C LYS A 116 -0.81 -5.76 -11.12
N TYR A 117 -0.82 -5.06 -12.26
CA TYR A 117 0.17 -4.04 -12.62
C TYR A 117 1.64 -4.49 -12.68
N ARG A 118 1.89 -5.81 -12.72
CA ARG A 118 3.25 -6.38 -12.72
C ARG A 118 4.05 -6.00 -13.97
N GLU A 119 3.37 -5.78 -15.09
CA GLU A 119 4.00 -5.55 -16.39
C GLU A 119 4.76 -4.24 -16.50
N PHE A 120 4.38 -3.19 -15.77
CA PHE A 120 5.11 -1.91 -15.74
C PHE A 120 5.82 -1.61 -14.42
N MET A 121 5.65 -2.47 -13.42
CA MET A 121 6.27 -2.34 -12.10
C MET A 121 7.77 -2.66 -12.17
N HIS A 122 8.55 -1.72 -12.71
CA HIS A 122 10.01 -1.75 -12.82
C HIS A 122 10.70 -0.90 -11.75
N CYS A 123 10.03 -0.65 -10.63
CA CYS A 123 10.55 0.15 -9.54
C CYS A 123 11.80 -0.49 -8.91
N ALA A 124 12.79 0.32 -8.57
CA ALA A 124 13.99 -0.12 -7.85
C ALA A 124 13.66 -0.50 -6.40
N HIS A 125 14.55 -1.28 -5.77
CA HIS A 125 14.52 -1.59 -4.32
C HIS A 125 13.19 -2.11 -3.76
N GLY A 126 12.39 -2.82 -4.57
CA GLY A 126 11.09 -3.33 -4.15
C GLY A 126 10.05 -2.21 -3.93
N CYS A 127 10.09 -1.19 -4.79
CA CYS A 127 9.24 0.00 -4.77
C CYS A 127 9.41 0.87 -3.51
N ASP A 128 10.60 0.84 -2.91
CA ASP A 128 10.96 1.84 -1.91
C ASP A 128 11.52 3.07 -2.61
N SER A 129 10.71 4.13 -2.67
CA SER A 129 11.12 5.42 -3.25
C SER A 129 12.18 6.14 -2.42
N GLN A 130 12.44 5.69 -1.18
CA GLN A 130 13.35 6.29 -0.18
C GLN A 130 12.97 7.72 0.28
N VAL A 131 12.11 8.41 -0.47
CA VAL A 131 11.55 9.73 -0.15
C VAL A 131 10.02 9.69 -0.22
N PRO A 132 9.29 10.49 0.59
CA PRO A 132 7.83 10.53 0.53
C PRO A 132 7.34 11.01 -0.84
N MET A 133 6.40 10.29 -1.44
CA MET A 133 5.89 10.56 -2.78
C MET A 133 4.37 10.82 -2.82
N ASN A 134 3.64 10.53 -1.75
CA ASN A 134 2.18 10.60 -1.73
C ASN A 134 1.64 12.00 -2.10
N ASP A 135 2.26 13.06 -1.56
CA ASP A 135 1.86 14.44 -1.86
C ASP A 135 2.13 14.81 -3.32
N LYS A 136 3.24 14.30 -3.88
CA LYS A 136 3.57 14.45 -5.30
C LYS A 136 2.51 13.74 -6.15
N TYR A 137 2.18 12.48 -5.84
CA TYR A 137 1.16 11.72 -6.58
C TYR A 137 -0.22 12.37 -6.54
N ARG A 138 -0.63 12.96 -5.40
CA ARG A 138 -1.89 13.70 -5.31
C ARG A 138 -1.93 14.87 -6.30
N LYS A 139 -0.86 15.67 -6.40
CA LYS A 139 -0.76 16.77 -7.37
C LYS A 139 -0.76 16.28 -8.81
N MET A 140 -0.03 15.20 -9.09
CA MET A 140 -0.01 14.57 -10.41
C MET A 140 -1.43 14.11 -10.82
N LEU A 141 -2.17 13.48 -9.90
CA LEU A 141 -3.55 13.04 -10.12
C LEU A 141 -4.51 14.22 -10.33
N GLU A 142 -4.30 15.34 -9.64
CA GLU A 142 -5.05 16.57 -9.87
C GLU A 142 -4.81 17.13 -11.28
N GLU A 143 -3.56 17.13 -11.76
CA GLU A 143 -3.26 17.54 -13.14
C GLU A 143 -3.84 16.58 -14.16
N LEU A 144 -3.80 15.27 -13.92
CA LEU A 144 -4.43 14.27 -14.80
C LEU A 144 -5.94 14.52 -14.90
N ARG A 145 -6.62 14.80 -13.79
CA ARG A 145 -8.07 15.08 -13.77
C ARG A 145 -8.44 16.39 -14.49
N ARG A 146 -7.47 17.29 -14.71
CA ARG A 146 -7.65 18.51 -15.51
C ARG A 146 -7.46 18.27 -17.00
N CYS A 147 -6.85 17.16 -17.40
CA CYS A 147 -6.80 16.75 -18.80
C CYS A 147 -8.20 16.34 -19.27
N PRO A 148 -8.54 16.55 -20.55
CA PRO A 148 -9.83 16.16 -21.08
C PRO A 148 -10.04 14.65 -21.04
N HIS A 149 -8.95 13.87 -21.14
CA HIS A 149 -8.94 12.41 -21.17
C HIS A 149 -7.81 11.91 -20.27
N GLU A 150 -7.99 10.75 -19.65
CA GLU A 150 -6.96 10.12 -18.80
C GLU A 150 -5.91 9.36 -19.61
N TYR A 151 -6.25 8.98 -20.85
CA TYR A 151 -5.41 8.26 -21.80
C TYR A 151 -5.19 9.06 -23.08
N HIS A 152 -4.22 8.64 -23.89
CA HIS A 152 -3.83 9.31 -25.14
C HIS A 152 -3.35 10.76 -24.92
N LEU A 153 -2.64 10.97 -23.81
CA LEU A 153 -2.09 12.25 -23.41
C LEU A 153 -1.04 12.74 -24.41
N SER A 154 -1.05 14.04 -24.70
CA SER A 154 0.00 14.72 -25.44
C SER A 154 1.30 14.82 -24.63
N ALA A 155 2.42 15.08 -25.31
CA ALA A 155 3.71 15.28 -24.65
C ALA A 155 3.66 16.43 -23.62
N ALA A 156 2.93 17.52 -23.92
CA ALA A 156 2.77 18.65 -23.01
C ALA A 156 1.97 18.29 -21.75
N GLU A 157 0.91 17.48 -21.88
CA GLU A 157 0.12 17.00 -20.75
C GLU A 157 0.93 16.05 -19.86
N ILE A 158 1.68 15.12 -20.45
CA ILE A 158 2.57 14.22 -19.72
C ILE A 158 3.60 15.02 -18.92
N GLN A 159 4.26 16.02 -19.52
CA GLN A 159 5.20 16.88 -18.80
C GLN A 159 4.53 17.62 -17.64
N LYS A 160 3.37 18.22 -17.89
CA LYS A 160 2.61 18.96 -16.88
C LYS A 160 2.26 18.09 -15.67
N ILE A 161 1.80 16.86 -15.92
CA ILE A 161 1.53 15.88 -14.86
C ILE A 161 2.83 15.56 -14.10
N LEU A 162 3.91 15.21 -14.81
CA LEU A 162 5.18 14.84 -14.18
C LEU A 162 5.83 16.00 -13.39
N ASP A 163 5.52 17.25 -13.71
CA ASP A 163 6.09 18.46 -13.10
C ASP A 163 5.28 18.98 -11.89
N ALA A 164 4.04 18.51 -11.67
CA ALA A 164 3.11 18.96 -10.61
C ALA A 164 3.62 18.87 -9.16
#